data_AF-A0A2D7SKC1-F1
#
_entry.id   AF-A0A2D7SKC1-F1
#
_cell.length_a   1.000
_cell.length_b   1.000
_cell.length_c   1.000
_cell.angle_alpha   90.00
_cell.angle_beta   90.00
_cell.angle_gamma   90.00
#
_symmetry.space_group_name_H-M   'P 1'
#
loop_
_entity.id
_entity.type
_entity.pdbx_description
1 polymer ?
#
loop_
_entity_poly.entity_id
_entity_poly.type
_entity_poly.pdbx_seq_one_letter_code
_entity_poly.pdbx_strand_id
1 'polypeptide(L)'
;GFKTRKMDDIMAEVRGFFEVHNEMHTVPGGVHFEMTGQNVTECVGGVYEVNEANLADRYHTHCDPRLNATQSLELAFLVADLLAENRNNLAKKIVAVS
;
A
#
# COMPACT_ATOMS: atom_id res chain seq x y z
N GLY A 1 -5.11 22.69 -9.77
CA GLY A 1 -5.25 21.24 -9.95
C GLY A 1 -5.30 20.57 -8.60
N PHE A 2 -5.80 19.34 -8.53
CA PHE A 2 -5.81 18.54 -7.29
C PHE A 2 -4.44 17.86 -7.10
N LYS A 3 -3.91 17.87 -5.88
CA LYS A 3 -2.80 16.99 -5.52
C LYS A 3 -3.37 15.57 -5.46
N THR A 4 -2.67 14.58 -6.01
CA THR A 4 -3.10 13.18 -5.93
C THR A 4 -1.89 12.25 -5.82
N ARG A 5 -2.15 10.99 -5.48
CA ARG A 5 -1.17 9.89 -5.47
C ARG A 5 -1.79 8.71 -6.21
N LYS A 6 -0.99 7.98 -6.97
CA LYS A 6 -1.45 6.79 -7.71
C LYS A 6 -1.36 5.57 -6.80
N MET A 7 -2.43 4.78 -6.78
CA MET A 7 -2.48 3.55 -5.99
C MET A 7 -1.35 2.58 -6.39
N ASP A 8 -1.07 2.45 -7.68
CA ASP A 8 -0.02 1.58 -8.19
C ASP A 8 1.38 1.98 -7.71
N ASP A 9 1.66 3.29 -7.65
CA ASP A 9 2.94 3.80 -7.15
C ASP A 9 3.10 3.49 -5.64
N ILE A 10 2.02 3.67 -4.87
CA ILE A 10 1.99 3.33 -3.43
C ILE A 10 2.21 1.83 -3.22
N MET A 11 1.54 0.98 -4.00
CA MET A 11 1.74 -0.47 -3.92
C MET A 11 3.14 -0.90 -4.32
N ALA A 12 3.71 -0.27 -5.36
CA ALA A 12 5.07 -0.55 -5.80
C ALA A 12 6.09 -0.21 -4.70
N GLU A 13 5.91 0.93 -4.01
CA GLU A 13 6.76 1.31 -2.88
C GLU A 13 6.69 0.29 -1.73
N VAL A 14 5.49 -0.17 -1.37
CA VAL A 14 5.32 -1.21 -0.34
C VAL A 14 6.00 -2.52 -0.74
N ARG A 15 5.86 -2.95 -2.00
CA ARG A 15 6.56 -4.15 -2.49
C ARG A 15 8.09 -3.99 -2.42
N GLY A 16 8.60 -2.85 -2.89
CA GLY A 16 10.04 -2.54 -2.85
C GLY A 16 10.59 -2.48 -1.41
N PHE A 17 9.82 -1.94 -0.47
CA PHE A 17 10.18 -1.95 0.96
C PHE A 17 10.39 -3.38 1.49
N PHE A 18 9.48 -4.31 1.18
CA PHE A 18 9.65 -5.73 1.56
C PHE A 18 10.82 -6.39 0.83
N GLU A 19 11.00 -6.12 -0.45
CA GLU A 19 12.10 -6.65 -1.27
C GLU A 19 13.46 -6.27 -0.68
N VAL A 20 13.68 -4.98 -0.41
CA VAL A 20 14.93 -4.49 0.20
C VAL A 20 15.17 -5.14 1.56
N HIS A 21 14.15 -5.25 2.42
CA HIS A 21 14.31 -5.92 3.71
C HIS A 21 14.66 -7.41 3.58
N ASN A 22 14.06 -8.10 2.60
CA ASN A 22 14.36 -9.51 2.30
C ASN A 22 15.79 -9.73 1.81
N GLU A 23 16.29 -8.85 0.94
CA GLU A 23 17.66 -8.87 0.42
C GLU A 23 18.68 -8.54 1.51
N MET A 24 18.37 -7.54 2.35
CA MET A 24 19.25 -7.07 3.40
C MET A 24 19.15 -7.89 4.69
N HIS A 25 18.33 -8.96 4.72
CA HIS A 25 18.10 -9.80 5.90
C HIS A 25 17.66 -9.00 7.15
N THR A 26 16.83 -7.98 6.95
CA THR A 26 16.28 -7.13 8.00
C THR A 26 14.76 -7.31 8.11
N VAL A 27 14.18 -6.85 9.21
CA VAL A 27 12.74 -7.03 9.46
C VAL A 27 11.96 -5.84 8.89
N PRO A 28 10.99 -6.05 7.97
CA PRO A 28 10.08 -4.99 7.54
C PRO A 28 9.12 -4.64 8.70
N GLY A 29 9.51 -3.65 9.50
CA GLY A 29 8.94 -3.40 10.83
C GLY A 29 7.54 -2.79 10.87
N GLY A 30 7.05 -2.24 9.75
CA GLY A 30 5.72 -1.66 9.65
C GLY A 30 5.58 -0.71 8.47
N VAL A 31 4.34 -0.29 8.23
CA VAL A 31 3.97 0.68 7.18
C VAL A 31 3.14 1.81 7.81
N HIS A 32 3.24 3.01 7.24
CA HIS A 32 2.50 4.18 7.70
C HIS A 32 1.75 4.80 6.51
N PHE A 33 0.43 4.91 6.62
CA PHE A 33 -0.42 5.44 5.56
C PHE A 33 -1.35 6.54 6.07
N GLU A 34 -1.67 7.50 5.20
CA GLU A 34 -2.75 8.45 5.41
C GLU A 34 -4.05 7.89 4.80
N MET A 35 -5.05 7.62 5.64
CA MET A 35 -6.29 6.99 5.20
C MET A 35 -7.53 7.61 5.85
N THR A 36 -8.71 7.32 5.29
CA THR A 36 -10.01 7.60 5.87
C THR A 36 -11.00 6.48 5.57
N GLY A 37 -11.90 6.19 6.51
CA GLY A 37 -13.01 5.25 6.29
C GLY A 37 -14.11 5.80 5.38
N GLN A 38 -13.99 7.06 4.93
CA GLN A 38 -14.93 7.70 4.03
C GLN A 38 -14.65 7.31 2.57
N ASN A 39 -15.70 7.25 1.76
CA ASN A 39 -15.60 7.01 0.32
C ASN A 39 -15.21 8.30 -0.41
N VAL A 40 -13.93 8.67 -0.31
CA VAL A 40 -13.30 9.86 -0.92
C VAL A 40 -12.62 9.54 -2.27
N THR A 41 -12.44 10.56 -3.10
CA THR A 41 -11.76 10.48 -4.41
C THR A 41 -10.46 11.27 -4.39
N GLU A 42 -9.55 10.97 -3.45
CA GLU A 42 -8.33 11.75 -3.23
C GLU A 42 -7.08 11.12 -3.92
N CYS A 43 -6.97 9.78 -3.91
CA CYS A 43 -5.94 9.02 -4.63
C CYS A 43 -6.52 8.34 -5.87
N VAL A 44 -5.80 8.33 -7.00
CA VAL A 44 -6.23 7.72 -8.26
C VAL A 44 -5.87 6.22 -8.34
N GLY A 45 -6.67 5.46 -9.08
CA GLY A 45 -6.53 4.00 -9.23
C GLY A 45 -7.16 3.20 -8.10
N GLY A 46 -6.72 1.95 -7.95
CA GLY A 46 -7.33 0.93 -7.09
C GLY A 46 -8.49 0.19 -7.79
N VAL A 47 -9.02 -0.85 -7.13
CA VAL A 47 -10.06 -1.72 -7.71
C VAL A 47 -11.32 -0.97 -8.14
N TYR A 48 -11.74 0.03 -7.35
CA TYR A 48 -12.75 0.99 -7.77
C TYR A 48 -12.03 2.22 -8.29
N GLU A 49 -11.88 2.27 -9.62
CA GLU A 49 -11.03 3.24 -10.30
C GLU A 49 -11.48 4.69 -10.03
N VAL A 50 -10.73 5.38 -9.16
CA VAL A 50 -10.75 6.83 -9.06
C VAL A 50 -9.87 7.39 -10.18
N ASN A 51 -10.39 8.31 -10.98
CA ASN A 51 -9.68 8.89 -12.12
C ASN A 51 -9.44 10.39 -11.90
N GLU A 52 -8.50 10.98 -12.63
CA GLU A 52 -8.19 12.41 -12.45
C GLU A 52 -9.40 13.32 -12.68
N ALA A 53 -10.34 12.92 -13.54
CA ALA A 53 -11.54 13.69 -13.86
C ALA A 53 -12.57 13.70 -12.72
N ASN A 54 -12.59 12.69 -11.84
CA ASN A 54 -13.55 12.55 -10.73
C ASN A 54 -12.95 12.87 -9.35
N LEU A 55 -11.71 13.39 -9.30
CA LEU A 55 -11.10 13.86 -8.05
C LEU A 55 -11.98 14.91 -7.36
N ALA A 56 -12.59 15.82 -8.11
CA ALA A 56 -13.42 16.89 -7.56
C ALA A 56 -14.69 16.43 -6.83
N ASP A 57 -15.14 15.19 -7.06
CA ASP A 57 -16.43 14.71 -6.56
C ASP A 57 -16.48 14.65 -5.03
N ARG A 58 -15.39 14.19 -4.39
CA ARG A 58 -15.29 13.96 -2.94
C ARG A 58 -13.89 14.20 -2.40
N TYR A 59 -13.23 15.26 -2.88
CA TYR A 59 -11.95 15.72 -2.34
C TYR A 59 -12.19 16.52 -1.05
N HIS A 60 -11.97 15.92 0.11
CA HIS A 60 -12.34 16.52 1.41
C HIS A 60 -11.15 16.95 2.27
N THR A 61 -9.92 16.73 1.81
CA THR A 61 -8.70 17.15 2.50
C THR A 61 -8.21 18.50 1.97
N HIS A 62 -7.69 19.34 2.86
CA HIS A 62 -6.89 20.52 2.48
C HIS A 62 -5.39 20.22 2.48
N CYS A 63 -5.00 19.02 2.92
CA CYS A 63 -3.62 18.55 3.01
C CYS A 63 -3.34 17.51 1.92
N ASP A 64 -2.68 16.41 2.29
CA ASP A 64 -2.30 15.35 1.37
C ASP A 64 -3.49 14.40 1.09
N PRO A 65 -3.54 13.84 -0.14
CA PRO A 65 -4.60 12.92 -0.55
C PRO A 65 -4.52 11.61 0.25
N ARG A 66 -5.65 11.20 0.82
CA ARG A 66 -5.78 10.01 1.66
C ARG A 66 -6.34 8.83 0.89
N LEU A 67 -5.95 7.63 1.29
CA LEU A 67 -6.58 6.40 0.82
C LEU A 67 -8.03 6.32 1.34
N ASN A 68 -8.97 5.99 0.45
CA ASN A 68 -10.33 5.68 0.86
C ASN A 68 -10.41 4.27 1.48
N ALA A 69 -11.59 3.90 1.99
CA ALA A 69 -11.80 2.61 2.66
C ALA A 69 -11.45 1.39 1.79
N THR A 70 -11.79 1.42 0.49
CA THR A 70 -11.49 0.28 -0.39
C THR A 70 -10.01 0.20 -0.72
N GLN A 71 -9.38 1.32 -1.10
CA GLN A 71 -7.94 1.38 -1.35
C GLN A 71 -7.14 0.94 -0.11
N SER A 72 -7.60 1.34 1.08
CA SER A 72 -7.00 0.92 2.35
C SER A 72 -7.09 -0.59 2.58
N LEU A 73 -8.23 -1.20 2.25
CA LEU A 73 -8.43 -2.65 2.39
C LEU A 73 -7.58 -3.42 1.37
N GLU A 74 -7.49 -2.91 0.14
CA GLU A 74 -6.64 -3.47 -0.92
C GLU A 74 -5.17 -3.49 -0.48
N LEU A 75 -4.68 -2.39 0.10
CA LEU A 75 -3.34 -2.29 0.65
C LEU A 75 -3.11 -3.23 1.83
N ALA A 76 -4.13 -3.43 2.67
CA ALA A 76 -4.05 -4.37 3.79
C ALA A 76 -3.90 -5.83 3.31
N PHE A 77 -4.61 -6.23 2.26
CA PHE A 77 -4.43 -7.55 1.65
C PHE A 77 -3.04 -7.72 1.05
N LEU A 78 -2.52 -6.72 0.33
CA LEU A 78 -1.15 -6.74 -0.18
C LEU A 78 -0.12 -6.95 0.95
N VAL A 79 -0.21 -6.18 2.03
CA VAL A 79 0.71 -6.28 3.17
C VAL A 79 0.60 -7.65 3.84
N ALA A 80 -0.61 -8.21 3.97
CA ALA A 80 -0.82 -9.54 4.52
C ALA A 80 -0.13 -10.63 3.69
N ASP A 81 -0.25 -10.56 2.36
CA ASP A 81 0.40 -11.50 1.44
C ASP A 81 1.93 -11.41 1.54
N LEU A 82 2.49 -10.20 1.52
CA LEU A 82 3.94 -9.98 1.65
C LEU A 82 4.49 -10.47 3.00
N LEU A 83 3.73 -10.31 4.09
CA LEU A 83 4.10 -10.85 5.41
C LEU A 83 4.08 -12.39 5.42
N ALA A 84 3.10 -13.01 4.76
CA ALA A 84 3.01 -14.47 4.65
C ALA A 84 4.17 -15.04 3.82
N GLU A 85 4.50 -14.41 2.69
CA GLU A 85 5.65 -14.76 1.87
C GLU A 85 6.97 -14.63 2.63
N ASN A 86 7.17 -13.52 3.34
CA ASN A 86 8.37 -13.30 4.15
C ASN A 86 8.55 -14.40 5.22
N ARG A 87 7.48 -14.77 5.92
CA ARG A 87 7.52 -15.87 6.91
C ARG A 87 7.90 -17.21 6.26
N ASN A 88 7.35 -17.51 5.09
CA ASN A 88 7.67 -18.73 4.35
C ASN A 88 9.13 -18.76 3.89
N ASN A 89 9.67 -17.62 3.46
CA ASN A 89 11.06 -17.49 3.05
C ASN A 89 12.03 -17.67 4.23
N LEU A 90 11.70 -17.13 5.40
CA LEU A 90 12.46 -17.36 6.64
C LEU A 90 12.47 -18.84 7.03
N ALA A 91 11.32 -19.51 7.00
CA ALA A 91 11.24 -20.95 7.30
C ALA A 91 12.10 -21.79 6.35
N LYS A 92 12.07 -21.51 5.04
CA LYS A 92 12.92 -22.18 4.04
C LYS A 92 14.41 -21.94 4.29
N LYS A 93 14.82 -20.70 4.63
CA LYS A 93 16.22 -20.37 4.93
C LYS A 93 16.73 -21.14 6.16
N ILE A 94 15.93 -21.27 7.22
CA ILE A 94 16.29 -22.05 8.42
C ILE A 94 16.53 -23.53 8.08
N VAL A 95 15.64 -24.12 7.29
CA VAL A 95 15.75 -25.53 6.86
C VAL A 95 16.98 -25.74 5.97
N ALA A 96 17.33 -24.80 5.10
CA ALA A 96 18.46 -24.93 4.18
C ALA A 96 19.86 -24.84 4.85
N VAL A 97 19.93 -24.34 6.09
CA VAL A 97 21.19 -24.15 6.85
C VAL A 97 21.35 -25.17 8.00
N SER A 98 20.33 -26.01 8.22
CA SER A 98 20.35 -27.12 9.20
C SER A 98 20.76 -28.43 8.54
#